data_AF-A0A2P8HYR4-F1
#
_entry.id   AF-A0A2P8HYR4-F1
#
_cell.length_a   1.000
_cell.length_b   1.000
_cell.length_c   1.000
_cell.angle_alpha   90.00
_cell.angle_beta   90.00
_cell.angle_gamma   90.00
#
_symmetry.space_group_name_H-M   'P 1'
#
loop_
_entity.id
_entity.type
_entity.pdbx_description
1 polymer ?
#
loop_
_entity_poly.entity_id
_entity_poly.type
_entity_poly.pdbx_seq_one_letter_code
_entity_poly.pdbx_strand_id
1 'polypeptide(L)'
;MIPTTADFYDETGRRARWLGALHGNADPETLRDLDTGRLMLEATDPTTFADAVLDLLDAFTEQGLGQSHPPRDGWPWSWPDSRSTDWIYLFDRGRAWVITGRIWSYAMPRVDHPPQRPAATGHA
;
A
#
# COMPACT_ATOMS: atom_id res chain seq x y z
N MET A 1 11.10 -0.42 -15.80
CA MET A 1 10.82 -0.03 -14.40
C MET A 1 11.68 -0.92 -13.52
N ILE A 2 12.29 -0.39 -12.44
CA ILE A 2 12.99 -1.21 -11.45
C ILE A 2 11.90 -1.80 -10.54
N PRO A 3 11.87 -3.12 -10.28
CA PRO A 3 10.88 -3.70 -9.38
C PRO A 3 11.04 -3.12 -7.98
N THR A 4 9.91 -2.91 -7.31
CA THR A 4 9.82 -2.48 -5.93
C THR A 4 9.44 -3.65 -5.03
N THR A 5 9.83 -3.54 -3.78
CA THR A 5 9.46 -4.44 -2.69
C THR A 5 8.47 -3.73 -1.77
N ALA A 6 7.51 -4.48 -1.24
CA ALA A 6 6.56 -3.96 -0.26
C ALA A 6 6.31 -4.95 0.87
N ASP A 7 6.17 -4.45 2.10
CA ASP A 7 5.76 -5.23 3.26
C ASP A 7 4.47 -4.67 3.87
N PHE A 8 3.61 -5.54 4.38
CA PHE A 8 2.31 -5.19 4.95
C PHE A 8 2.27 -5.53 6.45
N TYR A 9 1.71 -4.62 7.26
CA TYR A 9 1.53 -4.81 8.70
C TYR A 9 0.16 -4.34 9.18
N ASP A 10 -0.45 -5.02 10.14
CA ASP A 10 -1.77 -4.64 10.68
C ASP A 10 -1.73 -3.54 11.75
N GLU A 11 -0.59 -3.32 12.39
CA GLU A 11 -0.39 -2.32 13.45
C GLU A 11 1.02 -1.70 13.38
N THR A 12 1.29 -0.71 14.23
CA THR A 12 2.62 -0.13 14.42
C THR A 12 3.31 -0.61 15.70
N GLY A 13 4.64 -0.45 15.75
CA GLY A 13 5.43 -0.67 16.95
C GLY A 13 5.51 -2.14 17.37
N ARG A 14 5.48 -2.40 18.69
CA ARG A 14 5.73 -3.75 19.24
C ARG A 14 4.64 -4.77 18.96
N ARG A 15 3.47 -4.33 18.48
CA ARG A 15 2.32 -5.17 18.17
C ARG A 15 2.15 -5.40 16.67
N ALA A 16 2.97 -4.74 15.85
CA ALA A 16 2.96 -4.90 14.41
C ALA A 16 3.13 -6.37 14.05
N ARG A 17 2.12 -6.95 13.38
CA ARG A 17 2.20 -8.29 12.81
C ARG A 17 2.31 -8.15 11.30
N TRP A 18 3.31 -8.85 10.76
CA TRP A 18 3.53 -8.92 9.32
C TRP A 18 2.42 -9.74 8.66
N LEU A 19 1.83 -9.18 7.62
CA LEU A 19 0.70 -9.76 6.87
C LEU A 19 1.11 -10.33 5.52
N GLY A 20 2.35 -10.12 5.10
CA GLY A 20 2.86 -10.59 3.81
C GLY A 20 3.71 -9.54 3.12
N ALA A 21 4.21 -9.88 1.93
CA ALA A 21 5.04 -9.01 1.13
C ALA A 21 4.83 -9.19 -0.37
N LEU A 22 5.23 -8.18 -1.15
CA LEU A 22 5.22 -8.18 -2.61
C LEU A 22 6.61 -7.86 -3.17
N HIS A 23 6.94 -8.48 -4.30
CA HIS A 23 8.09 -8.15 -5.14
C HIS A 23 7.63 -7.91 -6.58
N GLY A 24 7.86 -6.74 -7.15
CA GLY A 24 7.42 -6.41 -8.51
C GLY A 24 6.92 -4.97 -8.62
N ASN A 25 5.74 -4.76 -9.17
CA ASN A 25 5.14 -3.41 -9.28
C ASN A 25 4.32 -3.08 -8.01
N ALA A 26 4.99 -3.02 -6.86
CA ALA A 26 4.35 -2.90 -5.55
C ALA A 26 4.24 -1.46 -5.02
N ASP A 27 4.40 -0.45 -5.88
CA ASP A 27 4.27 0.96 -5.50
C ASP A 27 2.79 1.38 -5.28
N PRO A 28 2.51 2.46 -4.53
CA PRO A 28 1.16 2.84 -4.18
C PRO A 28 0.27 3.25 -5.35
N GLU A 29 0.84 3.71 -6.47
CA GLU A 29 0.05 4.06 -7.65
C GLU A 29 -0.43 2.80 -8.34
N THR A 30 0.46 1.83 -8.56
CA THR A 30 0.09 0.53 -9.13
C THR A 30 -0.92 -0.20 -8.25
N LEU A 31 -0.69 -0.27 -6.92
CA LEU A 31 -1.61 -0.97 -6.03
C LEU A 31 -2.99 -0.30 -5.98
N ARG A 32 -3.08 1.02 -6.15
CA ARG A 32 -4.36 1.73 -6.17
C ARG A 32 -5.21 1.40 -7.40
N ASP A 33 -4.61 0.93 -8.49
CA ASP A 33 -5.34 0.52 -9.69
C ASP A 33 -5.99 -0.87 -9.54
N LEU A 34 -5.65 -1.60 -8.46
CA LEU A 34 -6.31 -2.84 -8.05
C LEU A 34 -7.46 -2.56 -7.08
N ASP A 35 -8.59 -3.25 -7.22
CA ASP A 35 -9.72 -3.09 -6.30
C ASP A 35 -9.34 -3.39 -4.85
N THR A 36 -8.59 -4.48 -4.63
CA THR A 36 -8.09 -4.90 -3.31
C THR A 36 -7.03 -3.95 -2.76
N GLY A 37 -6.12 -3.47 -3.61
CA GLY A 37 -5.12 -2.48 -3.20
C GLY A 37 -5.72 -1.11 -2.88
N ARG A 38 -6.72 -0.66 -3.64
CA ARG A 38 -7.51 0.53 -3.31
C ARG A 38 -8.26 0.37 -1.99
N LEU A 39 -8.95 -0.76 -1.79
CA LEU A 39 -9.65 -1.06 -0.54
C LEU A 39 -8.69 -1.03 0.66
N MET A 40 -7.51 -1.66 0.53
CA MET A 40 -6.46 -1.60 1.54
C MET A 40 -6.02 -0.15 1.84
N LEU A 41 -5.74 0.65 0.81
CA LEU A 41 -5.27 2.03 0.96
C LEU A 41 -6.32 2.97 1.57
N GLU A 42 -7.60 2.66 1.42
CA GLU A 42 -8.73 3.47 1.88
C GLU A 42 -9.38 2.91 3.16
N ALA A 43 -8.87 1.81 3.69
CA ALA A 43 -9.40 1.16 4.88
C ALA A 43 -9.44 2.11 6.09
N THR A 44 -10.55 2.08 6.82
CA THR A 44 -10.79 2.87 8.05
C THR A 44 -10.85 2.02 9.31
N ASP A 45 -10.77 0.71 9.16
CA ASP A 45 -10.70 -0.27 10.24
C ASP A 45 -9.65 -1.35 9.92
N PRO A 46 -9.05 -1.98 10.96
CA PRO A 46 -7.94 -2.92 10.77
C PRO A 46 -8.37 -4.24 10.12
N THR A 47 -9.64 -4.63 10.23
CA THR A 47 -10.14 -5.90 9.65
C THR A 47 -10.22 -5.76 8.15
N THR A 48 -10.86 -4.70 7.66
CA THR A 48 -10.92 -4.39 6.23
C THR A 48 -9.52 -4.24 5.63
N PHE A 49 -8.59 -3.60 6.33
CA PHE A 49 -7.20 -3.50 5.86
C PHE A 49 -6.55 -4.88 5.71
N ALA A 50 -6.64 -5.73 6.74
CA ALA A 50 -6.00 -7.04 6.74
C ALA A 50 -6.61 -7.98 5.70
N ASP A 51 -7.94 -8.02 5.58
CA ASP A 51 -8.63 -8.84 4.58
C ASP A 51 -8.26 -8.38 3.16
N ALA A 52 -8.24 -7.06 2.92
CA ALA A 52 -7.83 -6.51 1.64
C ALA A 52 -6.37 -6.80 1.28
N VAL A 53 -5.46 -6.86 2.27
CA VAL A 53 -4.07 -7.29 2.06
C VAL A 53 -4.02 -8.74 1.61
N LEU A 54 -4.77 -9.64 2.26
CA LEU A 54 -4.78 -11.06 1.88
C LEU A 54 -5.30 -11.27 0.46
N ASP A 55 -6.42 -10.62 0.11
CA ASP A 55 -6.97 -10.68 -1.25
C ASP A 55 -6.03 -10.03 -2.28
N LEU A 56 -5.30 -8.96 -1.89
CA LEU A 56 -4.31 -8.33 -2.73
C LEU A 56 -3.13 -9.26 -3.05
N LEU A 57 -2.64 -10.04 -2.07
CA LEU A 57 -1.54 -10.98 -2.30
C LEU A 57 -1.90 -12.02 -3.37
N ASP A 58 -3.14 -12.50 -3.38
CA ASP A 58 -3.63 -13.42 -4.40
C ASP A 58 -3.77 -12.72 -5.76
N ALA A 59 -4.48 -11.58 -5.79
CA ALA A 59 -4.73 -10.82 -7.02
C ALA A 59 -3.45 -10.33 -7.71
N PHE A 60 -2.41 -9.97 -6.95
CA PHE A 60 -1.17 -9.43 -7.48
C PHE A 60 -0.44 -10.41 -8.40
N THR A 61 -0.43 -11.69 -8.02
CA THR A 61 0.20 -12.76 -8.80
C THR A 61 -0.68 -13.14 -9.99
N GLU A 62 -2.00 -13.21 -9.80
CA GLU A 62 -2.97 -13.50 -10.88
C GLU A 62 -2.91 -12.46 -12.01
N GLN A 63 -2.65 -11.19 -11.67
CA GLN A 63 -2.52 -10.10 -12.64
C GLN A 63 -1.11 -9.94 -13.22
N GLY A 64 -0.16 -10.81 -12.84
CA GLY A 64 1.21 -10.79 -13.37
C GLY A 64 2.02 -9.54 -12.99
N LEU A 65 1.68 -8.91 -11.86
CA LEU A 65 2.37 -7.70 -11.37
C LEU A 65 3.69 -8.01 -10.64
N GLY A 66 3.89 -9.28 -10.28
CA GLY A 66 5.10 -9.78 -9.66
C GLY A 66 4.84 -11.04 -8.83
N GLN A 67 5.53 -11.14 -7.71
CA GLN A 67 5.43 -12.25 -6.76
C GLN A 67 4.81 -11.75 -5.45
N SER A 68 3.92 -12.56 -4.87
CA SER A 68 3.42 -12.38 -3.51
C SER A 68 4.02 -13.41 -2.56
N HIS A 69 4.17 -12.99 -1.31
CA HIS A 69 4.74 -13.79 -0.23
C HIS A 69 3.77 -13.77 0.95
N PRO A 70 2.87 -14.75 1.05
CA PRO A 70 1.89 -14.80 2.12
C PRO A 70 2.55 -15.14 3.46
N PRO A 71 1.94 -14.75 4.59
CA PRO A 71 2.58 -14.84 5.90
C PRO A 71 2.86 -16.28 6.33
N ARG A 72 2.09 -17.23 5.81
CA ARG A 72 2.30 -18.68 6.01
C ARG A 72 3.63 -19.21 5.46
N ASP A 73 4.20 -18.54 4.46
CA ASP A 73 5.46 -18.94 3.83
C ASP A 73 6.68 -18.33 4.55
N GLY A 74 6.42 -17.47 5.55
CA GLY A 74 7.45 -16.79 6.31
C GLY A 74 8.08 -15.63 5.56
N TRP A 75 9.03 -14.98 6.23
CA TRP A 75 9.71 -13.80 5.71
C TRP A 75 10.53 -14.12 4.46
N PRO A 76 10.29 -13.45 3.32
CA PRO A 76 10.87 -13.85 2.03
C PRO A 76 12.24 -13.24 1.77
N TRP A 77 12.62 -12.20 2.50
CA TRP A 77 13.82 -11.42 2.20
C TRP A 77 15.06 -11.96 2.89
N SER A 78 16.22 -11.68 2.30
CA SER A 78 17.54 -12.03 2.86
C SER A 78 17.97 -11.10 4.01
N TRP A 79 17.29 -9.98 4.18
CA TRP A 79 17.50 -9.03 5.28
C TRP A 79 16.54 -9.31 6.45
N PRO A 80 16.86 -8.91 7.69
CA PRO A 80 16.10 -9.33 8.86
C PRO A 80 14.79 -8.55 9.10
N ASP A 81 14.59 -7.41 8.45
CA ASP A 81 13.44 -6.51 8.69
C ASP A 81 13.15 -5.58 7.50
N SER A 82 12.01 -4.88 7.51
CA SER A 82 11.56 -4.03 6.39
C SER A 82 12.40 -2.77 6.11
N ARG A 83 13.55 -2.53 6.77
CA ARG A 83 14.35 -1.30 6.54
C ARG A 83 14.91 -1.17 5.13
N SER A 84 15.02 -2.29 4.43
CA SER A 84 15.51 -2.36 3.05
C SER A 84 14.40 -2.46 2.01
N THR A 85 13.14 -2.49 2.45
CA THR A 85 11.97 -2.55 1.58
C THR A 85 11.63 -1.15 1.04
N ASP A 86 11.21 -1.07 -0.22
CA ASP A 86 10.89 0.22 -0.86
C ASP A 86 9.63 0.87 -0.27
N TRP A 87 8.64 0.03 0.07
CA TRP A 87 7.35 0.44 0.60
C TRP A 87 6.95 -0.37 1.83
N ILE A 88 6.42 0.31 2.85
CA ILE A 88 5.75 -0.36 3.97
C ILE A 88 4.34 0.16 4.06
N TYR A 89 3.37 -0.74 3.99
CA TYR A 89 1.96 -0.45 4.18
C TYR A 89 1.54 -0.91 5.56
N LEU A 90 0.87 -0.05 6.31
CA LEU A 90 0.38 -0.42 7.62
C LEU A 90 -0.90 0.28 8.01
N PHE A 91 -1.63 -0.29 8.95
CA PHE A 91 -2.79 0.35 9.54
C PHE A 91 -2.45 0.92 10.93
N ASP A 92 -2.82 2.18 11.17
CA ASP A 92 -2.66 2.82 12.48
C ASP A 92 -3.68 3.94 12.68
N ARG A 93 -4.25 4.03 13.89
CA ARG A 93 -5.16 5.12 14.29
C ARG A 93 -6.32 5.37 13.31
N GLY A 94 -6.94 4.31 12.82
CA GLY A 94 -8.15 4.40 12.00
C GLY A 94 -7.88 4.68 10.51
N ARG A 95 -6.65 4.47 10.03
CA ARG A 95 -6.30 4.67 8.62
C ARG A 95 -5.09 3.86 8.16
N ALA A 96 -4.99 3.61 6.86
CA ALA A 96 -3.80 3.09 6.22
C ALA A 96 -2.70 4.17 6.04
N TRP A 97 -1.46 3.74 6.13
CA TRP A 97 -0.23 4.53 5.99
C TRP A 97 0.72 3.87 5.00
N VAL A 98 1.50 4.71 4.31
CA VAL A 98 2.58 4.26 3.42
C VAL A 98 3.88 4.90 3.86
N ILE A 99 4.90 4.09 4.06
CA ILE A 99 6.26 4.56 4.35
C ILE A 99 7.13 4.26 3.13
N THR A 100 7.85 5.27 2.67
CA THR A 100 8.88 5.13 1.63
C THR A 100 10.10 5.92 2.05
N GLY A 101 11.30 5.35 1.86
CA GLY A 101 12.57 6.06 2.08
C GLY A 101 12.58 7.00 3.29
N ARG A 102 12.61 6.48 4.52
CA ARG A 102 12.61 7.25 5.79
C ARG A 102 11.46 8.27 6.01
N ILE A 103 10.50 8.42 5.09
CA ILE A 103 9.40 9.38 5.17
C ILE A 103 8.08 8.63 5.36
N TRP A 104 7.27 9.10 6.31
CA TRP A 104 5.89 8.68 6.48
C TRP A 104 4.99 9.52 5.59
N SER A 105 4.23 8.88 4.71
CA SER A 105 3.24 9.53 3.85
C SER A 105 1.86 8.92 4.09
N TYR A 106 0.82 9.76 4.06
CA TYR A 106 -0.55 9.27 4.13
C TYR A 106 -0.91 8.55 2.83
N ALA A 107 -1.62 7.42 2.93
CA ALA A 107 -2.36 6.88 1.79
C ALA A 107 -3.53 7.83 1.49
N MET A 108 -3.32 8.89 0.72
CA MET A 108 -4.39 9.81 0.34
C MET A 108 -5.37 9.08 -0.59
N PRO A 109 -6.70 9.18 -0.41
CA PRO A 109 -7.66 8.85 -1.46
C PRO A 109 -7.32 9.65 -2.71
N ARG A 110 -7.45 9.05 -3.90
CA ARG A 110 -7.33 9.82 -5.15
C ARG A 110 -8.49 10.84 -5.15
N VAL A 111 -8.17 12.12 -4.98
CA VAL A 111 -9.16 13.17 -5.19
C VAL A 111 -9.24 13.34 -6.70
N ASP A 112 -10.33 12.87 -7.31
CA ASP A 112 -10.67 13.21 -8.69
C ASP A 112 -10.99 14.71 -8.73
N HIS A 113 -9.97 15.55 -8.86
CA HIS A 113 -10.17 16.96 -9.12
C HIS A 113 -10.33 17.11 -10.63
N PRO A 114 -11.54 17.41 -11.17
CA PRO A 114 -11.61 17.89 -12.54
C PRO A 114 -10.78 19.18 -12.63
N PRO A 115 -10.09 19.45 -13.75
CA PRO A 115 -9.28 20.65 -13.88
C PRO A 115 -10.18 21.88 -13.70
N GLN A 116 -10.02 22.58 -12.58
CA GLN A 116 -10.67 23.85 -12.37
C GLN A 116 -10.03 24.86 -13.32
N ARG A 117 -10.68 25.12 -14.45
CA ARG A 117 -10.40 26.34 -15.24
C ARG A 117 -10.59 27.53 -14.30
N PRO A 118 -9.61 28.43 -14.16
CA PRO A 118 -9.84 29.65 -13.40
C PRO A 118 -10.98 30.41 -14.07
N ALA A 119 -12.00 30.75 -13.27
CA ALA A 119 -13.06 31.66 -13.70
C ALA A 119 -12.39 32.96 -14.10
N ALA A 120 -12.52 33.34 -15.37
CA ALA A 120 -12.10 34.63 -15.86
C ALA A 120 -12.86 35.69 -15.06
N THR A 121 -12.15 36.32 -14.12
CA THR A 121 -12.66 37.48 -13.40
C THR A 121 -12.43 38.68 -14.30
N GLY A 122 -13.38 38.93 -15.20
CA GLY A 122 -13.45 40.16 -15.98
C GLY A 122 -14.35 41.15 -15.26
N HIS A 123 -13.73 42.11 -14.57
CA HIS A 123 -14.37 43.30 -14.02
C HIS A 123 -14.67 44.33 -15.12
N ALA A 124 -15.74 45.10 -14.88
CA ALA A 124 -16.22 46.34 -15.53
C ALA A 124 -17.26 46.16 -16.65
#